data_AF-A0A183TF37-F1
#
_entry.id   AF-A0A183TF37-F1
#
_cell.length_a   1.000
_cell.length_b   1.000
_cell.length_c   1.000
_cell.angle_alpha   90.00
_cell.angle_beta   90.00
_cell.angle_gamma   90.00
#
_symmetry.space_group_name_H-M   'P 1'
#
loop_
_entity.id
_entity.type
_entity.pdbx_description
1 polymer ?
#
loop_
_entity_poly.entity_id
_entity_poly.type
_entity_poly.pdbx_seq_one_letter_code
_entity_poly.pdbx_strand_id
1 'polypeptide(L)'
;MPANFLRFRSVLIIRCFTAAGSSAMQYNFLKVYAQNLANSLGCGFAVFQTNFLDGESDLKNNSSDEIQLVRCIEGKTAVLVEGVSDDGYGLCMAAKSILEMGAKAIYAVVIHGTFTYDGLHRLSDSPITIIVTTNSVDQSENLQICPKLQCLDVSIHFASAIARIHNNSISEDPAGGCDDATPLSGDNVT
;
A
#
# COMPACT_ATOMS: atom_id res chain seq x y z
N MET A 1 -25.05 13.97 -5.21
CA MET A 1 -23.94 13.01 -5.00
C MET A 1 -22.99 13.16 -6.19
N PRO A 2 -21.74 13.61 -6.02
CA PRO A 2 -20.88 13.89 -7.16
C PRO A 2 -20.46 12.59 -7.87
N ALA A 3 -20.39 12.64 -9.21
CA ALA A 3 -20.20 11.50 -10.10
C ALA A 3 -18.91 10.67 -9.85
N ASN A 4 -17.95 11.20 -9.09
CA ASN A 4 -16.70 10.52 -8.75
C ASN A 4 -16.88 9.34 -7.77
N PHE A 5 -17.99 9.30 -7.03
CA PHE A 5 -18.24 8.27 -6.01
C PHE A 5 -18.55 6.87 -6.62
N LEU A 6 -18.97 6.82 -7.89
CA LEU A 6 -19.25 5.57 -8.60
C LEU A 6 -17.98 4.84 -9.06
N ARG A 7 -16.82 5.50 -9.05
CA ARG A 7 -15.57 4.99 -9.65
C ARG A 7 -14.85 3.92 -8.82
N PHE A 8 -15.12 3.85 -7.51
CA PHE A 8 -14.41 2.96 -6.58
C PHE A 8 -15.18 1.68 -6.19
N ARG A 9 -16.41 1.48 -6.70
CA ARG A 9 -17.16 0.23 -6.43
C ARG A 9 -16.52 -1.01 -7.04
N SER A 10 -15.69 -0.83 -8.07
CA SER A 10 -14.89 -1.87 -8.71
C SER A 10 -13.50 -2.02 -8.10
N VAL A 11 -13.23 -1.38 -6.95
CA VAL A 11 -11.96 -1.47 -6.24
C VAL A 11 -12.14 -2.26 -4.94
N LEU A 12 -11.16 -3.10 -4.62
CA LEU A 12 -11.06 -3.80 -3.34
C LEU A 12 -9.72 -3.49 -2.68
N ILE A 13 -9.76 -2.96 -1.45
CA ILE A 13 -8.57 -2.73 -0.64
C ILE A 13 -8.22 -4.03 0.09
N ILE A 14 -6.98 -4.47 -0.04
CA ILE A 14 -6.54 -5.72 0.58
C ILE A 14 -5.31 -5.43 1.41
N ARG A 15 -5.42 -5.53 2.72
CA ARG A 15 -4.25 -5.44 3.60
C ARG A 15 -3.55 -6.80 3.62
N CYS A 16 -2.30 -6.84 3.17
CA CYS A 16 -1.46 -8.02 3.26
C CYS A 16 -0.76 -8.06 4.63
N PHE A 17 -0.50 -9.24 5.18
CA PHE A 17 0.34 -9.38 6.36
C PHE A 17 0.90 -10.79 6.45
N THR A 18 2.15 -10.89 6.90
CA THR A 18 2.82 -12.16 7.13
C THR A 18 2.77 -12.51 8.62
N ALA A 19 2.06 -13.58 8.95
CA ALA A 19 1.88 -14.05 10.32
C ALA A 19 3.06 -14.91 10.77
N ALA A 20 4.13 -14.29 11.27
CA ALA A 20 5.12 -14.97 12.10
C ALA A 20 4.63 -14.99 13.56
N GLY A 21 3.74 -15.93 13.90
CA GLY A 21 3.25 -16.09 15.29
C GLY A 21 2.34 -14.96 15.82
N SER A 22 1.66 -14.24 14.92
CA SER A 22 0.83 -13.08 15.27
C SER A 22 -0.39 -13.44 16.12
N SER A 23 -0.59 -12.71 17.23
CA SER A 23 -1.80 -12.80 18.04
C SER A 23 -3.02 -12.26 17.29
N ALA A 24 -4.23 -12.73 17.63
CA ALA A 24 -5.50 -12.23 17.08
C ALA A 24 -5.66 -10.69 17.17
N MET A 25 -4.89 -10.04 18.05
CA MET A 25 -4.84 -8.60 18.19
C MET A 25 -4.27 -7.90 16.93
N GLN A 26 -3.20 -8.43 16.34
CA GLN A 26 -2.62 -7.85 15.11
C GLN A 26 -3.59 -7.93 13.93
N TYR A 27 -4.27 -9.07 13.77
CA TYR A 27 -5.32 -9.25 12.77
C TYR A 27 -6.44 -8.21 12.92
N ASN A 28 -6.91 -7.95 14.15
CA ASN A 28 -7.98 -6.99 14.39
C ASN A 28 -7.58 -5.55 14.02
N PHE A 29 -6.36 -5.13 14.33
CA PHE A 29 -5.86 -3.81 13.93
C PHE A 29 -5.79 -3.67 12.40
N LEU A 30 -5.25 -4.68 11.73
CA LEU A 30 -5.14 -4.70 10.27
C LEU A 30 -6.51 -4.64 9.59
N LYS A 31 -7.48 -5.38 10.13
CA LYS A 31 -8.86 -5.38 9.66
C LYS A 31 -9.52 -4.01 9.83
N VAL A 32 -9.38 -3.38 11.00
CA VAL A 32 -9.96 -2.04 11.28
C VAL A 32 -9.35 -1.00 10.35
N TYR A 33 -8.03 -1.04 10.13
CA TYR A 33 -7.37 -0.15 9.19
C TYR A 33 -7.90 -0.31 7.76
N ALA A 34 -7.92 -1.54 7.24
CA ALA A 34 -8.40 -1.82 5.89
C ALA A 34 -9.87 -1.41 5.70
N GLN A 35 -10.70 -1.68 6.70
CA GLN A 35 -12.10 -1.28 6.72
C GLN A 35 -12.26 0.24 6.71
N ASN A 36 -11.51 0.98 7.53
CA ASN A 36 -11.60 2.45 7.60
C ASN A 36 -11.14 3.09 6.29
N LEU A 37 -10.03 2.61 5.72
CA LEU A 37 -9.56 3.07 4.42
C LEU A 37 -10.59 2.81 3.33
N ALA A 38 -11.14 1.60 3.27
CA ALA A 38 -12.16 1.26 2.29
C ALA A 38 -13.46 2.05 2.46
N ASN A 39 -13.88 2.32 3.71
CA ASN A 39 -15.03 3.16 4.01
C ASN A 39 -14.81 4.60 3.53
N SER A 40 -13.63 5.17 3.78
CA SER A 40 -13.27 6.51 3.30
C SER A 40 -13.26 6.59 1.77
N LEU A 41 -12.93 5.50 1.08
CA LEU A 41 -12.90 5.41 -0.38
C LEU A 41 -14.22 4.92 -0.99
N GLY A 42 -15.22 4.55 -0.17
CA GLY A 42 -16.49 3.99 -0.64
C GLY A 42 -16.37 2.64 -1.36
N CYS A 43 -15.34 1.85 -1.04
CA CYS A 43 -15.04 0.57 -1.70
C CYS A 43 -15.14 -0.63 -0.73
N GLY A 44 -14.96 -1.84 -1.24
CA GLY A 44 -14.87 -3.03 -0.39
C GLY A 44 -13.46 -3.21 0.16
N PHE A 45 -13.31 -4.11 1.15
CA PHE A 45 -12.00 -4.53 1.64
C PHE A 45 -11.92 -6.04 1.85
N ALA A 46 -10.70 -6.55 2.00
CA ALA A 46 -10.38 -7.88 2.48
C ALA A 46 -9.05 -7.86 3.24
N VAL A 47 -8.75 -8.96 3.92
CA VAL A 47 -7.45 -9.17 4.58
C VAL A 47 -6.84 -10.43 3.99
N PHE A 48 -5.58 -10.34 3.57
CA PHE A 48 -4.78 -11.46 3.09
C PHE A 48 -3.76 -11.82 4.15
N GLN A 49 -3.84 -13.05 4.66
CA GLN A 49 -2.87 -13.58 5.62
C GLN A 49 -2.05 -14.66 4.93
N THR A 50 -0.73 -14.49 4.97
CA THR A 50 0.23 -15.56 4.64
C THR A 50 0.96 -16.00 5.89
N ASN A 51 1.21 -17.31 6.00
CA ASN A 51 2.02 -17.87 7.09
C ASN A 51 3.47 -17.98 6.61
N PHE A 52 4.43 -17.52 7.41
CA PHE A 52 5.84 -17.75 7.11
C PHE A 52 6.09 -19.26 7.13
N LEU A 53 6.44 -19.85 5.98
CA LEU A 53 6.91 -21.22 5.90
C LEU A 53 8.44 -21.17 5.85
N ASP A 54 9.09 -21.75 6.85
CA ASP A 54 10.54 -21.80 6.94
C ASP A 54 11.11 -22.74 5.86
N GLY A 55 11.63 -22.19 4.76
CA GLY A 55 12.45 -22.92 3.79
C GLY A 55 11.78 -23.32 2.47
N GLU A 56 12.61 -23.38 1.42
CA GLU A 56 12.25 -23.67 0.02
C GLU A 56 11.63 -25.08 -0.20
N SER A 57 11.73 -25.97 0.80
CA SER A 57 11.24 -27.35 0.77
C SER A 57 9.74 -27.51 1.08
N ASP A 58 9.10 -26.52 1.67
CA ASP A 58 7.74 -26.65 2.22
C ASP A 58 6.63 -26.13 1.30
N LEU A 59 7.01 -25.60 0.12
CA LEU A 59 6.10 -25.17 -0.95
C LEU A 59 5.19 -26.29 -1.47
N LYS A 60 5.44 -27.55 -1.09
CA LYS A 60 4.68 -28.70 -1.61
C LYS A 60 3.54 -29.19 -0.73
N ASN A 61 3.37 -28.77 0.53
CA ASN A 61 2.46 -29.52 1.42
C ASN A 61 1.64 -28.78 2.47
N ASN A 62 1.54 -27.45 2.53
CA ASN A 62 0.61 -26.81 3.48
C ASN A 62 -0.19 -25.63 2.88
N SER A 63 -1.46 -25.93 2.62
CA SER A 63 -2.53 -25.06 2.12
C SER A 63 -3.04 -24.06 3.16
N SER A 64 -2.20 -23.14 3.64
CA SER A 64 -2.61 -22.24 4.75
C SER A 64 -2.48 -20.73 4.47
N ASP A 65 -2.37 -20.33 3.19
CA ASP A 65 -2.62 -18.94 2.82
C ASP A 65 -4.14 -18.73 2.76
N GLU A 66 -4.69 -17.99 3.74
CA GLU A 66 -6.13 -17.76 3.85
C GLU A 66 -6.47 -16.31 3.48
N ILE A 67 -7.26 -16.16 2.41
CA ILE A 67 -7.86 -14.87 2.06
C ILE A 67 -9.25 -14.81 2.66
N GLN A 68 -9.42 -13.99 3.69
CA GLN A 68 -10.75 -13.68 4.19
C GLN A 68 -11.34 -12.52 3.39
N LEU A 69 -11.97 -12.90 2.27
CA LEU A 69 -12.59 -11.99 1.35
C LEU A 69 -13.99 -11.60 1.83
N VAL A 70 -14.20 -10.33 2.18
CA VAL A 70 -15.52 -9.83 2.60
C VAL A 70 -16.48 -9.72 1.41
N ARG A 71 -15.98 -9.64 0.15
CA ARG A 71 -16.78 -9.50 -1.08
C ARG A 71 -16.06 -10.03 -2.32
N CYS A 72 -16.79 -10.61 -3.28
CA CYS A 72 -16.26 -11.14 -4.55
C CYS A 72 -15.35 -10.13 -5.30
N ILE A 73 -14.16 -10.59 -5.73
CA ILE A 73 -13.11 -9.82 -6.43
C ILE A 73 -13.14 -10.00 -7.96
N GLU A 74 -13.90 -10.96 -8.48
CA GLU A 74 -13.98 -11.26 -9.91
C GLU A 74 -14.34 -10.00 -10.73
N GLY A 75 -13.54 -9.72 -11.76
CA GLY A 75 -13.69 -8.57 -12.64
C GLY A 75 -13.34 -7.21 -12.02
N LYS A 76 -12.86 -7.17 -10.77
CA LYS A 76 -12.51 -5.94 -10.04
C LYS A 76 -11.01 -5.67 -10.01
N THR A 77 -10.67 -4.42 -9.74
CA THR A 77 -9.29 -4.01 -9.43
C THR A 77 -9.00 -4.21 -7.96
N ALA A 78 -7.91 -4.89 -7.63
CA ALA A 78 -7.41 -5.02 -6.28
C ALA A 78 -6.30 -3.99 -6.01
N VAL A 79 -6.29 -3.43 -4.80
CA VAL A 79 -5.20 -2.59 -4.30
C VAL A 79 -4.69 -3.23 -3.01
N LEU A 80 -3.51 -3.85 -3.10
CA LEU A 80 -2.76 -4.33 -1.96
C LEU A 80 -2.21 -3.13 -1.19
N VAL A 81 -2.42 -3.09 0.12
CA VAL A 81 -1.87 -2.05 0.99
C VAL A 81 -0.95 -2.71 2.00
N GLU A 82 0.29 -2.22 2.06
CA GLU A 82 1.35 -2.65 2.95
C GLU A 82 1.98 -1.48 3.70
N GLY A 83 2.31 -1.69 4.97
CA GLY A 83 3.01 -0.69 5.77
C GLY A 83 4.49 -0.69 5.45
N VAL A 84 5.13 -1.86 5.57
CA VAL A 84 6.55 -2.06 5.31
C VAL A 84 6.70 -3.33 4.49
N SER A 85 7.57 -3.33 3.48
CA SER A 85 7.93 -4.55 2.75
C SER A 85 9.40 -4.55 2.33
N ASP A 86 10.04 -5.70 2.50
CA ASP A 86 11.45 -5.97 2.24
C ASP A 86 11.63 -7.01 1.12
N ASP A 87 11.21 -8.26 1.31
CA ASP A 87 11.38 -9.30 0.29
C ASP A 87 10.23 -9.34 -0.74
N GLY A 88 9.13 -8.63 -0.49
CA GLY A 88 7.96 -8.61 -1.36
C GLY A 88 7.24 -9.97 -1.48
N TYR A 89 7.60 -10.99 -0.67
CA TYR A 89 7.05 -12.34 -0.75
C TYR A 89 5.53 -12.33 -0.53
N GLY A 90 5.08 -11.72 0.57
CA GLY A 90 3.65 -11.64 0.91
C GLY A 90 2.83 -10.92 -0.17
N LEU A 91 3.34 -9.82 -0.71
CA LEU A 91 2.70 -9.08 -1.81
C LEU A 91 2.55 -9.95 -3.06
N CYS A 92 3.59 -10.71 -3.41
CA CYS A 92 3.57 -11.57 -4.59
C CYS A 92 2.62 -12.76 -4.43
N MET A 93 2.57 -13.37 -3.23
CA MET A 93 1.61 -14.44 -2.92
C MET A 93 0.18 -13.91 -3.00
N ALA A 94 -0.09 -12.79 -2.34
CA ALA A 94 -1.39 -12.13 -2.39
C ALA A 94 -1.81 -11.85 -3.85
N ALA A 95 -0.92 -11.24 -4.63
CA ALA A 95 -1.19 -10.90 -6.02
C ALA A 95 -1.52 -12.14 -6.89
N LYS A 96 -0.79 -13.25 -6.70
CA LYS A 96 -1.08 -14.51 -7.42
C LYS A 96 -2.46 -15.05 -7.08
N SER A 97 -2.78 -15.20 -5.79
CA SER A 97 -4.09 -15.72 -5.37
C SER A 97 -5.23 -14.81 -5.81
N ILE A 98 -5.07 -13.49 -5.72
CA ILE A 98 -6.08 -12.52 -6.17
C ILE A 98 -6.30 -12.59 -7.68
N LEU A 99 -5.24 -12.82 -8.46
CA LEU A 99 -5.34 -13.00 -9.91
C LEU A 99 -6.12 -14.27 -10.24
N GLU A 100 -5.84 -15.38 -9.55
CA GLU A 100 -6.56 -16.66 -9.71
C GLU A 100 -8.05 -16.53 -9.38
N MET A 101 -8.42 -15.63 -8.47
CA MET A 101 -9.82 -15.29 -8.16
C MET A 101 -10.49 -14.37 -9.21
N GLY A 102 -9.81 -14.06 -10.31
CA GLY A 102 -10.38 -13.32 -11.45
C GLY A 102 -10.29 -11.80 -11.33
N ALA A 103 -9.36 -11.26 -10.54
CA ALA A 103 -9.14 -9.82 -10.50
C ALA A 103 -8.70 -9.28 -11.87
N LYS A 104 -9.24 -8.11 -12.25
CA LYS A 104 -8.94 -7.43 -13.51
C LYS A 104 -7.52 -6.84 -13.55
N ALA A 105 -7.10 -6.28 -12.42
CA ALA A 105 -5.80 -5.64 -12.27
C ALA A 105 -5.44 -5.57 -10.78
N ILE A 106 -4.14 -5.56 -10.48
CA ILE A 106 -3.63 -5.58 -9.11
C ILE A 106 -2.61 -4.47 -8.97
N TYR A 107 -2.80 -3.60 -8.00
CA TYR A 107 -1.86 -2.54 -7.63
C TYR A 107 -1.36 -2.81 -6.21
N ALA A 108 -0.16 -2.35 -5.89
CA ALA A 108 0.35 -2.39 -4.52
C ALA A 108 0.74 -0.99 -4.06
N VAL A 109 0.46 -0.68 -2.80
CA VAL A 109 0.92 0.51 -2.10
C VAL A 109 1.69 0.05 -0.88
N VAL A 110 2.98 0.37 -0.80
CA VAL A 110 3.85 0.04 0.33
C VAL A 110 4.34 1.35 0.93
N ILE A 111 4.01 1.66 2.17
CA ILE A 111 4.42 2.96 2.73
C ILE A 111 5.95 3.04 2.83
N HIS A 112 6.57 2.02 3.42
CA HIS A 112 8.01 1.92 3.61
C HIS A 112 8.57 0.74 2.81
N GLY A 113 8.91 0.99 1.54
CA GLY A 113 9.60 0.01 0.72
C GLY A 113 11.10 -0.03 1.01
N THR A 114 11.55 -0.97 1.84
CA THR A 114 12.98 -1.19 2.14
C THR A 114 13.65 -2.14 1.15
N PHE A 115 12.84 -2.80 0.33
CA PHE A 115 13.14 -3.78 -0.72
C PHE A 115 14.58 -4.31 -0.84
N THR A 116 14.75 -5.62 -0.66
CA THR A 116 16.00 -6.30 -1.00
C THR A 116 16.15 -6.43 -2.52
N TYR A 117 17.37 -6.63 -3.02
CA TYR A 117 17.65 -6.82 -4.44
C TYR A 117 16.81 -7.96 -5.05
N ASP A 118 16.79 -9.13 -4.41
CA ASP A 118 15.97 -10.27 -4.84
C ASP A 118 14.46 -9.97 -4.72
N GLY A 119 14.07 -9.18 -3.72
CA GLY A 119 12.71 -8.70 -3.55
C GLY A 119 12.23 -7.84 -4.72
N LEU A 120 13.08 -6.96 -5.25
CA LEU A 120 12.77 -6.11 -6.40
C LEU A 120 12.57 -6.93 -7.68
N HIS A 121 13.41 -7.95 -7.91
CA HIS A 121 13.23 -8.87 -9.04
C HIS A 121 11.92 -9.67 -8.90
N ARG A 122 11.66 -10.21 -7.71
CA ARG A 122 10.42 -10.93 -7.41
C ARG A 122 9.17 -10.07 -7.67
N LEU A 123 9.22 -8.80 -7.24
CA LEU A 123 8.16 -7.83 -7.47
C LEU A 123 8.00 -7.48 -8.95
N SER A 124 9.11 -7.37 -9.68
CA SER A 124 9.11 -7.13 -11.14
C SER A 124 8.43 -8.26 -11.90
N ASP A 125 8.63 -9.51 -11.49
CA ASP A 125 8.04 -10.70 -12.12
C ASP A 125 6.61 -11.02 -11.63
N SER A 126 6.12 -10.29 -10.61
CA SER A 126 4.82 -10.56 -10.01
C SER A 126 3.63 -10.17 -10.91
N PRO A 127 2.40 -10.65 -10.62
CA PRO A 127 1.18 -10.17 -11.28
C PRO A 127 0.80 -8.70 -11.01
N ILE A 128 1.54 -8.01 -10.15
CA ILE A 128 1.26 -6.62 -9.80
C ILE A 128 1.53 -5.73 -11.02
N THR A 129 0.61 -4.80 -11.28
CA THR A 129 0.66 -3.86 -12.40
C THR A 129 1.61 -2.69 -12.08
N ILE A 130 1.39 -2.02 -10.95
CA ILE A 130 2.24 -0.93 -10.44
C ILE A 130 2.37 -1.10 -8.94
N ILE A 131 3.57 -0.84 -8.44
CA ILE A 131 3.91 -0.80 -7.02
C ILE A 131 4.24 0.64 -6.68
N VAL A 132 3.47 1.23 -5.78
CA VAL A 132 3.69 2.58 -5.27
C VAL A 132 4.37 2.47 -3.92
N THR A 133 5.51 3.14 -3.75
CA THR A 133 6.19 3.34 -2.47
C THR A 133 6.31 4.83 -2.15
N THR A 134 6.83 5.17 -0.98
CA THR A 134 7.17 6.56 -0.64
C THR A 134 8.69 6.77 -0.58
N ASN A 135 9.13 8.03 -0.60
CA ASN A 135 10.52 8.40 -0.33
C ASN A 135 10.86 8.45 1.18
N SER A 136 10.10 7.74 2.03
CA SER A 136 10.48 7.56 3.45
C SER A 136 11.75 6.73 3.64
N VAL A 137 12.11 5.94 2.62
CA VAL A 137 13.41 5.31 2.42
C VAL A 137 13.88 5.71 1.03
N ASP A 138 15.19 5.91 0.82
CA ASP A 138 15.73 6.24 -0.51
C ASP A 138 15.35 5.15 -1.53
N GLN A 139 14.81 5.56 -2.68
CA GLN A 139 14.34 4.68 -3.75
C GLN A 139 15.18 4.80 -5.02
N SER A 140 16.26 5.59 -5.00
CA SER A 140 17.04 5.94 -6.19
C SER A 140 17.54 4.70 -6.95
N GLU A 141 18.03 3.69 -6.24
CA GLU A 141 18.46 2.41 -6.82
C GLU A 141 17.26 1.50 -7.17
N ASN A 142 16.28 1.41 -6.26
CA ASN A 142 15.11 0.54 -6.41
C ASN A 142 14.31 0.83 -7.70
N LEU A 143 14.19 2.11 -8.06
CA LEU A 143 13.49 2.58 -9.27
C LEU A 143 14.20 2.17 -10.57
N GLN A 144 15.52 1.93 -10.52
CA GLN A 144 16.28 1.45 -11.69
C GLN A 144 16.15 -0.06 -11.87
N ILE A 145 16.00 -0.80 -10.77
CA ILE A 145 15.92 -2.26 -10.77
C ILE A 145 14.49 -2.73 -11.11
N CYS A 146 13.47 -2.10 -10.51
CA CYS A 146 12.08 -2.53 -10.65
C CYS A 146 11.26 -1.54 -11.50
N PRO A 147 10.96 -1.85 -12.78
CA PRO A 147 10.24 -0.93 -13.68
C PRO A 147 8.77 -0.72 -13.29
N LYS A 148 8.23 -1.55 -12.40
CA LYS A 148 6.87 -1.42 -11.85
C LYS A 148 6.81 -0.47 -10.67
N LEU A 149 7.95 -0.11 -10.08
CA LEU A 149 8.02 0.71 -8.88
C LEU A 149 7.84 2.19 -9.22
N GLN A 150 7.03 2.88 -8.43
CA GLN A 150 6.85 4.33 -8.46
C GLN A 150 7.02 4.88 -7.05
N CYS A 151 7.62 6.06 -6.94
CA CYS A 151 7.87 6.71 -5.67
C CYS A 151 7.00 7.97 -5.50
N LEU A 152 6.23 8.03 -4.42
CA LEU A 152 5.51 9.21 -3.99
C LEU A 152 6.34 10.01 -3.00
N ASP A 153 6.44 11.32 -3.24
CA ASP A 153 7.08 12.24 -2.32
C ASP A 153 6.15 12.54 -1.13
N VAL A 154 6.62 12.24 0.08
CA VAL A 154 5.94 12.56 1.34
C VAL A 154 6.60 13.70 2.12
N SER A 155 7.62 14.35 1.54
CA SER A 155 8.36 15.46 2.17
C SER A 155 7.46 16.56 2.69
N ILE A 156 6.44 16.97 1.92
CA ILE A 156 5.48 18.01 2.30
C ILE A 156 4.65 17.65 3.53
N HIS A 157 4.33 16.36 3.69
CA HIS A 157 3.56 15.88 4.84
C HIS A 157 4.40 15.94 6.11
N PHE A 158 5.68 15.54 6.03
CA PHE A 158 6.60 15.67 7.15
C PHE A 158 6.92 17.13 7.48
N ALA A 159 7.16 17.96 6.47
CA ALA A 159 7.39 19.40 6.65
C ALA A 159 6.20 20.08 7.34
N SER A 160 4.98 19.79 6.89
CA SER A 160 3.74 20.29 7.49
C SER A 160 3.57 19.81 8.94
N ALA A 161 3.83 18.54 9.21
CA ALA A 161 3.77 17.99 10.57
C ALA A 161 4.77 18.68 11.51
N ILE A 162 6.03 18.86 11.07
CA ILE A 162 7.07 19.56 11.84
C ILE A 162 6.65 21.01 12.10
N ALA A 163 6.17 21.73 11.08
CA ALA A 163 5.73 23.11 11.21
C ALA A 163 4.56 23.25 12.22
N ARG A 164 3.59 22.34 12.18
CA ARG A 164 2.45 22.34 13.11
C ARG A 164 2.86 22.02 14.54
N ILE A 165 3.77 21.07 14.74
CA ILE A 165 4.32 20.76 16.07
C ILE A 165 5.07 21.99 16.61
N HIS A 166 5.90 22.61 15.77
CA HIS A 166 6.64 23.81 16.14
C HIS A 166 5.72 24.97 16.52
N ASN A 167 4.62 25.16 15.78
CA ASN A 167 3.65 26.23 15.98
C ASN A 167 2.49 25.86 16.92
N ASN A 168 2.54 24.70 17.57
CA ASN A 168 1.50 24.19 18.47
C ASN A 168 0.08 24.14 17.84
N SER A 169 -0.01 23.82 16.54
CA SER A 169 -1.22 23.86 15.70
C SER A 169 -1.70 22.46 15.28
N ILE A 170 -1.55 21.45 16.14
CA ILE A 170 -1.72 20.02 15.79
C ILE A 170 -3.18 19.65 15.42
N SER A 171 -4.17 20.49 15.74
CA SER A 171 -5.59 20.17 15.60
C SER A 171 -6.24 20.47 14.23
N GLU A 172 -5.52 20.99 13.23
CA GLU A 172 -6.13 21.36 11.94
C GLU A 172 -5.90 20.29 10.87
N ASP A 173 -6.93 19.75 10.23
CA ASP A 173 -6.80 18.77 9.13
C ASP A 173 -6.20 19.42 7.86
N PRO A 174 -5.32 18.73 7.11
CA PRO A 174 -4.72 19.26 5.88
C PRO A 174 -5.66 19.25 4.66
N ALA A 175 -6.96 18.96 4.81
CA ALA A 175 -7.90 18.82 3.69
C ALA A 175 -8.32 20.15 3.02
N GLY A 176 -7.60 21.25 3.27
CA GLY A 176 -7.81 22.55 2.65
C GLY A 176 -6.67 22.90 1.69
N GLY A 177 -6.91 22.71 0.39
CA GLY A 177 -6.20 23.39 -0.70
C GLY A 177 -5.00 22.65 -1.28
N CYS A 178 -5.19 22.04 -2.45
CA CYS A 178 -4.09 21.79 -3.41
C CYS A 178 -3.76 23.04 -4.26
N ASP A 179 -4.24 24.21 -3.84
CA ASP A 179 -4.17 25.45 -4.60
C ASP A 179 -3.40 26.45 -3.73
N ASP A 180 -2.07 26.44 -3.82
CA ASP A 180 -1.20 27.62 -3.71
C ASP A 180 0.26 27.14 -3.66
N ALA A 181 0.81 26.88 -4.84
CA ALA A 181 2.22 27.14 -5.05
C ALA A 181 2.43 28.65 -4.91
N THR A 182 2.73 29.12 -3.70
CA THR A 182 3.18 30.51 -3.50
C THR A 182 4.36 30.78 -4.45
N PRO A 183 4.29 31.76 -5.36
CA PRO A 183 5.42 32.09 -6.20
C PRO A 183 6.53 32.62 -5.29
N LEU A 184 7.75 32.12 -5.44
CA LEU A 184 8.93 32.82 -4.97
C LEU A 184 9.07 34.11 -5.80
N SER A 185 8.35 35.16 -5.42
CA SER A 185 8.62 36.50 -5.91
C SER A 185 9.82 37.05 -5.16
N GLY A 186 10.90 37.28 -5.89
CA GLY A 186 12.03 38.06 -5.42
C GLY A 186 11.67 39.52 -5.14
N ASP A 187 12.69 40.19 -4.60
CA ASP A 187 12.91 41.63 -4.52
C ASP A 187 12.29 42.41 -3.35
N ASN A 188 13.15 42.70 -2.37
CA ASN A 188 13.52 44.07 -1.92
C ASN A 188 14.57 43.91 -0.81
N VAL A 189 15.85 44.23 -1.02
CA VAL A 189 16.41 45.60 -0.99
C VAL A 189 15.70 46.49 0.02
N THR A 190 16.23 46.48 1.25
CA THR A 190 16.83 47.65 1.92
C THR A 190 17.83 47.16 2.95
#